data_AF-A0A6J1E1J7-F1
#
_entry.id   AF-A0A6J1E1J7-F1
#
_cell.length_a   1.000
_cell.length_b   1.000
_cell.length_c   1.000
_cell.angle_alpha   90.00
_cell.angle_beta   90.00
_cell.angle_gamma   90.00
#
_symmetry.space_group_name_H-M   'P 1'
#
loop_
_entity.id
_entity.type
_entity.pdbx_description
1 polymer ?
#
loop_
_entity_poly.entity_id
_entity_poly.type
_entity_poly.pdbx_seq_one_letter_code
_entity_poly.pdbx_strand_id
1 'polypeptide(L)'
;MEALALPSMNSLTISCSNLQKGSFANLPGTLHHCKFYGQSTLKFRPLHGTRHYSNVIKMQSDSEDYELKQMRDMAAAKKRWDSLIREGKVKVLTPREAGYAIQLSDKTLLDVRPSTEHQKAWVKGSTWIPIFEVDDKVDPGTLSRKVTSFMMGGWWSGVPTVSYNSRFLSEVQEKFPKDADLILACQKGLRSLAACELLYNAGYKNLFWVQGGLDAAEEEDLAREGPQPLKFAGIGGLSEFLGWTDQQRVAGAKEGWGYRLVYSARLIAVFLAADALFIGAQQLGRYIQDLRSH
;
A
#
# COMPACT_ATOMS: atom_id res chain seq x y z
N MET A 1 7.68 19.22 -2.09
CA MET A 1 6.25 19.30 -2.50
C MET A 1 5.68 17.89 -2.49
N GLU A 2 4.39 17.78 -2.22
CA GLU A 2 3.74 16.73 -1.43
C GLU A 2 3.70 15.32 -2.07
N ALA A 3 3.88 14.27 -1.25
CA ALA A 3 3.00 13.10 -1.17
C ALA A 3 3.69 11.88 -0.51
N LEU A 4 3.21 11.48 0.66
CA LEU A 4 2.53 10.20 0.98
C LEU A 4 2.17 10.29 2.46
N ALA A 5 1.20 11.15 2.78
CA ALA A 5 0.41 10.96 3.97
C ALA A 5 -0.88 10.30 3.49
N LEU A 6 -1.24 9.15 4.07
CA LEU A 6 -2.65 8.80 4.13
C LEU A 6 -3.37 10.03 4.73
N PRO A 7 -4.50 10.49 4.16
CA PRO A 7 -5.19 11.63 4.72
C PRO A 7 -5.57 11.32 6.18
N SER A 8 -4.84 11.94 7.10
CA SER A 8 -5.19 12.04 8.52
C SER A 8 -6.41 12.94 8.60
N MET A 9 -7.59 12.37 8.44
CA MET A 9 -8.88 13.07 8.55
C MET A 9 -9.26 13.21 10.02
N ASN A 10 -8.58 14.13 10.72
CA ASN A 10 -9.06 14.71 11.97
C ASN A 10 -8.93 16.24 11.87
N SER A 11 -9.81 16.87 11.09
CA SER A 11 -10.10 18.30 11.22
C SER A 11 -11.49 18.62 10.66
N LEU A 12 -12.52 18.15 11.34
CA LEU A 12 -13.83 18.78 11.28
C LEU A 12 -14.14 19.29 12.68
N THR A 13 -13.60 20.47 12.99
CA THR A 13 -13.97 21.23 14.17
C THR A 13 -15.40 21.70 13.98
N ILE A 14 -16.32 21.02 14.65
CA ILE A 14 -17.70 21.49 14.82
C ILE A 14 -17.60 22.82 15.59
N SER A 15 -17.90 23.90 14.90
CA SER A 15 -18.09 25.23 15.49
C SER A 15 -19.43 25.22 16.23
N CYS A 16 -19.38 25.05 17.55
CA CYS A 16 -20.49 25.27 18.45
C CYS A 16 -20.03 26.28 19.52
N SER A 17 -20.30 27.57 19.31
CA SER A 17 -20.26 28.54 20.41
C SER A 17 -21.32 29.61 20.21
N ASN A 18 -22.48 29.36 20.78
CA ASN A 18 -23.43 30.38 21.21
C ASN A 18 -24.08 29.86 22.51
N LEU A 19 -23.51 30.22 23.67
CA LEU A 19 -24.32 30.43 24.88
C LEU A 19 -23.56 31.18 25.98
N GLN A 20 -24.00 32.43 26.13
CA GLN A 20 -24.24 33.19 27.37
C GLN A 20 -23.11 33.43 28.39
N LYS A 21 -22.78 34.72 28.41
CA LYS A 21 -22.19 35.59 29.43
C LYS A 21 -22.92 35.48 30.78
N GLY A 22 -22.19 35.22 31.86
CA GLY A 22 -22.66 35.33 33.24
C GLY A 22 -21.49 35.64 34.18
N SER A 23 -21.45 36.86 34.71
CA SER A 23 -20.54 37.36 35.74
C SER A 23 -20.91 36.78 37.10
N PHE A 24 -19.95 36.52 37.99
CA PHE A 24 -19.98 36.92 39.42
C PHE A 24 -18.66 36.56 40.14
N ALA A 25 -18.32 37.39 41.12
CA ALA A 25 -17.05 37.47 41.84
C ALA A 25 -17.03 36.72 43.20
N ASN A 26 -15.81 36.69 43.79
CA ASN A 26 -15.43 36.57 45.22
C ASN A 26 -14.78 35.25 45.72
N LEU A 27 -13.45 35.32 45.97
CA LEU A 27 -12.62 34.97 47.18
C LEU A 27 -13.04 33.83 48.15
N PRO A 28 -12.18 33.34 49.09
CA PRO A 28 -10.72 33.06 49.08
C PRO A 28 -10.35 31.72 49.81
N GLY A 29 -9.05 31.40 49.90
CA GLY A 29 -8.47 30.40 50.83
C GLY A 29 -7.75 29.25 50.10
N THR A 30 -6.59 28.74 50.47
CA THR A 30 -5.82 28.81 51.71
C THR A 30 -4.35 28.51 51.40
N LEU A 31 -3.47 29.24 52.07
CA LEU A 31 -2.02 29.11 52.03
C LEU A 31 -1.60 27.88 52.86
N HIS A 32 -0.77 26.98 52.32
CA HIS A 32 0.09 26.15 53.16
C HIS A 32 1.56 26.39 52.82
N HIS A 33 2.23 26.81 53.88
CA HIS A 33 3.58 27.28 54.02
C HIS A 33 4.47 26.12 54.45
N CYS A 34 5.60 25.90 53.78
CA CYS A 34 6.78 25.29 54.41
C CYS A 34 8.05 25.92 53.82
N LYS A 35 8.56 26.91 54.56
CA LYS A 35 9.99 27.26 54.76
C LYS A 35 10.77 25.99 55.19
N PHE A 36 12.07 25.75 55.01
CA PHE A 36 13.32 26.48 54.76
C PHE A 36 14.30 25.36 54.28
N TYR A 37 15.34 25.61 53.49
CA TYR A 37 16.66 26.06 53.97
C TYR A 37 17.45 26.59 52.76
N GLY A 38 18.08 27.74 52.94
CA GLY A 38 18.99 28.31 51.95
C GLY A 38 20.35 27.64 51.96
N GLN A 39 21.00 27.68 50.80
CA GLN A 39 22.45 27.80 50.71
C GLN A 39 22.82 28.69 49.52
N SER A 40 23.79 29.54 49.79
CA SER A 40 24.18 30.74 49.09
C SER A 40 25.16 30.48 47.95
N THR A 41 25.05 31.34 46.93
CA THR A 41 26.15 31.96 46.15
C THR A 41 27.20 31.06 45.51
N LEU A 42 27.32 31.14 44.18
CA LEU A 42 28.57 31.48 43.49
C LEU A 42 28.25 31.90 42.06
N LYS A 43 28.54 33.16 41.74
CA LYS A 43 28.44 33.72 40.38
C LYS A 43 29.69 33.30 39.59
N PHE A 44 29.50 32.69 38.43
CA PHE A 44 30.52 32.61 37.38
C PHE A 44 29.91 33.03 36.05
N ARG A 45 30.42 34.15 35.50
CA ARG A 45 30.28 34.48 34.08
C ARG A 45 31.43 33.84 33.31
N PRO A 46 31.18 33.31 32.10
CA PRO A 46 32.16 33.36 31.04
C PRO A 46 31.64 34.19 29.85
N LEU A 47 32.50 35.07 29.36
CA LEU A 47 32.35 35.82 28.11
C LEU A 47 32.77 34.96 26.92
N HIS A 48 32.04 35.14 25.81
CA HIS A 48 32.39 34.93 24.41
C HIS A 48 32.87 33.54 23.93
N GLY A 49 32.02 32.92 23.12
CA GLY A 49 32.40 31.95 22.09
C GLY A 49 31.54 32.17 20.86
N THR A 50 32.10 32.80 19.83
CA THR A 50 31.51 32.99 18.51
C THR A 50 31.15 31.63 17.90
N ARG A 51 29.85 31.33 17.79
CA ARG A 51 29.38 30.17 17.03
C ARG A 51 29.47 30.49 15.54
N HIS A 52 30.52 29.99 14.89
CA HIS A 52 30.52 29.79 13.45
C HIS A 52 29.36 28.86 13.09
N TYR A 53 28.34 29.41 12.45
CA TYR A 53 27.27 28.64 11.82
C TYR A 53 27.83 28.06 10.52
N SER A 54 28.40 26.85 10.58
CA SER A 54 28.63 26.07 9.37
C SER A 54 27.30 25.46 8.96
N ASN A 55 26.68 26.03 7.92
CA ASN A 55 25.57 25.40 7.21
C ASN A 55 26.11 24.15 6.50
N VAL A 56 26.18 23.03 7.23
CA VAL A 56 26.28 21.72 6.62
C VAL A 56 24.93 21.45 5.99
N ILE A 57 24.88 21.52 4.65
CA ILE A 57 23.71 21.19 3.85
C ILE A 57 23.36 19.73 4.15
N LYS A 58 22.32 19.55 4.97
CA LYS A 58 21.79 18.26 5.43
C LYS A 58 20.91 17.67 4.32
N MET A 59 21.49 17.34 3.17
CA MET A 59 20.73 16.87 2.01
C MET A 59 20.30 15.40 2.14
N GLN A 60 20.84 14.67 3.11
CA GLN A 60 20.62 13.23 3.28
C GLN A 60 19.56 12.87 4.33
N SER A 61 19.11 13.82 5.17
CA SER A 61 18.08 13.54 6.18
C SER A 61 16.66 13.44 5.62
N ASP A 62 16.35 14.16 4.54
CA ASP A 62 14.96 14.29 4.09
C ASP A 62 14.38 12.98 3.55
N SER A 63 15.21 12.12 2.94
CA SER A 63 14.79 10.80 2.46
C SER A 63 14.64 9.79 3.61
N GLU A 64 15.60 9.76 4.53
CA GLU A 64 15.55 8.85 5.69
C GLU A 64 14.40 9.21 6.64
N ASP A 65 14.17 10.49 6.89
CA ASP A 65 13.05 10.98 7.70
C ASP A 65 11.70 10.66 7.04
N TYR A 66 11.64 10.68 5.70
CA TYR A 66 10.44 10.30 4.95
C TYR A 66 10.16 8.79 5.04
N GLU A 67 11.17 7.93 4.88
CA GLU A 67 11.02 6.48 5.05
C GLU A 67 10.60 6.11 6.48
N LEU A 68 11.21 6.74 7.49
CA LEU A 68 10.83 6.56 8.89
C LEU A 68 9.39 7.01 9.16
N LYS A 69 8.96 8.13 8.54
CA LYS A 69 7.58 8.60 8.61
C LYS A 69 6.63 7.59 7.98
N GLN A 70 6.94 7.09 6.78
CA GLN A 70 6.14 6.06 6.12
C GLN A 70 6.03 4.80 6.96
N MET A 71 7.12 4.34 7.57
CA MET A 71 7.12 3.17 8.45
C MET A 71 6.21 3.37 9.67
N ARG A 72 6.26 4.55 10.30
CA ARG A 72 5.37 4.91 11.42
C ARG A 72 3.90 4.96 10.98
N ASP A 73 3.62 5.56 9.84
CA ASP A 73 2.26 5.69 9.30
C ASP A 73 1.67 4.32 8.93
N MET A 74 2.48 3.42 8.35
CA MET A 74 2.09 2.03 8.08
C MET A 74 1.84 1.24 9.37
N ALA A 75 2.69 1.41 10.39
CA ALA A 75 2.49 0.76 11.67
C ALA A 75 1.23 1.28 12.39
N ALA A 76 0.95 2.58 12.31
CA ALA A 76 -0.27 3.17 12.83
C ALA A 76 -1.51 2.67 12.07
N ALA A 77 -1.44 2.57 10.74
CA ALA A 77 -2.51 2.00 9.92
C ALA A 77 -2.79 0.53 10.27
N LYS A 78 -1.74 -0.29 10.39
CA LYS A 78 -1.88 -1.70 10.79
C LYS A 78 -2.57 -1.83 12.15
N LYS A 79 -2.15 -1.06 13.15
CA LYS A 79 -2.80 -1.04 14.48
C LYS A 79 -4.28 -0.64 14.41
N ARG A 80 -4.63 0.32 13.54
CA ARG A 80 -6.04 0.72 13.32
C ARG A 80 -6.85 -0.43 12.72
N TRP A 81 -6.35 -1.07 11.68
CA TRP A 81 -7.03 -2.20 11.05
C TRP A 81 -7.16 -3.41 11.98
N ASP A 82 -6.10 -3.73 12.73
CA ASP A 82 -6.14 -4.80 13.74
C ASP A 82 -7.19 -4.50 14.82
N SER A 83 -7.38 -3.23 15.18
CA SER A 83 -8.42 -2.80 16.12
C SER A 83 -9.82 -2.97 15.53
N LEU A 84 -10.05 -2.64 14.25
CA LEU A 84 -11.34 -2.85 13.57
C LEU A 84 -11.73 -4.33 13.51
N ILE A 85 -10.75 -5.21 13.26
CA ILE A 85 -10.95 -6.66 13.26
C ILE A 85 -11.25 -7.15 14.68
N ARG A 86 -10.45 -6.72 15.66
CA ARG A 86 -10.61 -7.13 17.07
C ARG A 86 -11.94 -6.68 17.67
N GLU A 87 -12.42 -5.50 17.27
CA GLU A 87 -13.71 -4.95 17.69
C GLU A 87 -14.90 -5.60 16.94
N GLY A 88 -14.65 -6.48 15.97
CA GLY A 88 -15.70 -7.14 15.19
C GLY A 88 -16.42 -6.23 14.20
N LYS A 89 -15.89 -5.04 13.94
CA LYS A 89 -16.43 -4.08 12.96
C LYS A 89 -16.22 -4.56 11.53
N VAL A 90 -15.07 -5.19 11.29
CA VAL A 90 -14.77 -5.89 10.04
C VAL A 90 -14.71 -7.38 10.36
N LYS A 91 -15.61 -8.15 9.74
CA LYS A 91 -15.68 -9.60 9.92
C LYS A 91 -14.65 -10.27 9.03
N VAL A 92 -13.82 -11.14 9.60
CA VAL A 92 -12.82 -11.89 8.85
C VAL A 92 -13.51 -13.10 8.20
N LEU A 93 -13.26 -13.33 6.92
CA LEU A 93 -13.66 -14.54 6.21
C LEU A 93 -12.44 -15.19 5.57
N THR A 94 -12.40 -16.51 5.59
CA THR A 94 -11.51 -17.27 4.72
C THR A 94 -12.02 -17.23 3.27
N PRO A 95 -11.16 -17.44 2.25
CA PRO A 95 -11.61 -17.49 0.86
C PRO A 95 -12.73 -18.50 0.61
N ARG A 96 -12.66 -19.66 1.26
CA ARG A 96 -13.68 -20.70 1.20
C ARG A 96 -15.02 -20.26 1.81
N GLU A 97 -14.99 -19.63 2.99
CA GLU A 97 -16.20 -19.06 3.60
C GLU A 97 -16.80 -17.94 2.77
N ALA A 98 -15.94 -17.10 2.15
CA ALA A 98 -16.39 -16.07 1.23
C ALA A 98 -17.10 -16.67 0.01
N GLY A 99 -16.57 -17.76 -0.56
CA GLY A 99 -17.21 -18.49 -1.64
C GLY A 99 -18.60 -19.01 -1.28
N TYR A 100 -18.74 -19.65 -0.12
CA TYR A 100 -20.05 -20.07 0.38
C TYR A 100 -20.98 -18.89 0.63
N ALA A 101 -20.47 -17.77 1.16
CA ALA A 101 -21.28 -16.59 1.42
C ALA A 101 -21.82 -15.93 0.13
N ILE A 102 -21.04 -15.95 -0.94
CA ILE A 102 -21.49 -15.47 -2.26
C ILE A 102 -22.58 -16.40 -2.83
N GLN A 103 -22.38 -17.72 -2.74
CA GLN A 103 -23.32 -18.70 -3.32
C GLN A 103 -24.62 -18.84 -2.53
N LEU A 104 -24.56 -18.82 -1.20
CA LEU A 104 -25.71 -19.13 -0.32
C LEU A 104 -26.46 -17.89 0.16
N SER A 105 -25.76 -16.80 0.43
CA SER A 105 -26.33 -15.59 1.04
C SER A 105 -26.38 -14.38 0.11
N ASP A 106 -26.12 -14.59 -1.19
CA ASP A 106 -26.14 -13.55 -2.24
C ASP A 106 -25.36 -12.28 -1.86
N LYS A 107 -24.27 -12.47 -1.09
CA LYS A 107 -23.44 -11.34 -0.65
C LYS A 107 -22.60 -10.86 -1.80
N THR A 108 -22.54 -9.55 -1.97
CA THR A 108 -21.77 -8.97 -3.06
C THR A 108 -20.28 -8.95 -2.72
N LEU A 109 -19.48 -9.51 -3.64
CA LEU A 109 -18.02 -9.42 -3.60
C LEU A 109 -17.56 -8.17 -4.35
N LEU A 110 -16.84 -7.29 -3.65
CA LEU A 110 -16.21 -6.10 -4.16
C LEU A 110 -14.72 -6.35 -4.38
N ASP A 111 -14.31 -6.38 -5.65
CA ASP A 111 -12.91 -6.49 -6.05
C ASP A 111 -12.29 -5.08 -6.12
N VAL A 112 -11.35 -4.81 -5.22
CA VAL A 112 -10.67 -3.50 -5.11
C VAL A 112 -9.31 -3.46 -5.81
N ARG A 113 -8.98 -4.48 -6.61
CA ARG A 113 -7.71 -4.53 -7.34
C ARG A 113 -7.66 -3.53 -8.50
N PRO A 114 -6.44 -3.09 -8.88
CA PRO A 114 -6.26 -2.29 -10.09
C PRO A 114 -6.62 -3.08 -11.35
N SER A 115 -6.88 -2.36 -12.44
CA SER A 115 -7.32 -2.92 -13.73
C SER A 115 -6.40 -4.02 -14.26
N THR A 116 -5.08 -3.88 -14.09
CA THR A 116 -4.07 -4.85 -14.56
C THR A 116 -4.21 -6.23 -13.92
N GLU A 117 -4.59 -6.29 -12.64
CA GLU A 117 -4.79 -7.55 -11.92
C GLU A 117 -6.18 -8.12 -12.21
N HIS A 118 -7.19 -7.25 -12.29
CA HIS A 118 -8.57 -7.66 -12.55
C HIS A 118 -8.71 -8.28 -13.95
N GLN A 119 -8.07 -7.71 -14.98
CA GLN A 119 -8.12 -8.23 -16.35
C GLN A 119 -7.55 -9.65 -16.50
N LYS A 120 -6.63 -10.06 -15.62
CA LYS A 120 -6.03 -11.41 -15.64
C LYS A 120 -6.99 -12.47 -15.10
N ALA A 121 -7.72 -12.14 -14.05
CA ALA A 121 -8.66 -13.04 -13.39
C ALA A 121 -9.57 -12.27 -12.46
N TRP A 122 -10.84 -12.64 -12.39
CA TRP A 122 -11.80 -12.10 -11.44
C TRP A 122 -12.74 -13.19 -10.93
N VAL A 123 -13.47 -12.89 -9.85
CA VAL A 123 -14.47 -13.80 -9.31
C VAL A 123 -15.80 -13.55 -10.01
N LYS A 124 -16.49 -14.61 -10.41
CA LYS A 124 -17.79 -14.56 -11.06
C LYS A 124 -18.81 -13.82 -10.19
N GLY A 125 -19.52 -12.86 -10.80
CA GLY A 125 -20.50 -12.03 -10.08
C GLY A 125 -19.89 -10.99 -9.14
N SER A 126 -18.57 -10.82 -9.12
CA SER A 126 -17.94 -9.73 -8.37
C SER A 126 -18.15 -8.38 -9.06
N THR A 127 -18.29 -7.32 -8.27
CA THR A 127 -18.29 -5.94 -8.77
C THR A 127 -16.89 -5.38 -8.64
N TRP A 128 -16.36 -4.85 -9.73
CA TRP A 128 -15.04 -4.24 -9.76
C TRP A 128 -15.13 -2.73 -9.49
N ILE A 129 -14.44 -2.28 -8.43
CA ILE A 129 -14.25 -0.86 -8.10
C ILE A 129 -12.84 -0.69 -7.53
N PRO A 130 -11.87 -0.21 -8.31
CA PRO A 130 -10.48 -0.14 -7.89
C PRO A 130 -10.27 0.96 -6.84
N ILE A 131 -9.61 0.62 -5.72
CA ILE A 131 -9.13 1.62 -4.75
C ILE A 131 -7.87 2.35 -5.25
N PHE A 132 -7.09 1.66 -6.10
CA PHE A 132 -5.91 2.21 -6.74
C PHE A 132 -6.01 2.07 -8.25
N GLU A 133 -5.73 3.16 -8.96
CA GLU A 133 -5.64 3.19 -10.42
C GLU A 133 -4.17 3.20 -10.85
N VAL A 134 -3.92 2.70 -12.06
CA VAL A 134 -2.57 2.70 -12.64
C VAL A 134 -2.23 4.11 -13.13
N ASP A 135 -1.09 4.62 -12.69
CA ASP A 135 -0.61 5.93 -13.14
C ASP A 135 0.05 5.83 -14.51
N ASP A 136 -0.74 6.10 -15.54
CA ASP A 136 -0.26 6.24 -16.92
C ASP A 136 0.20 7.68 -17.25
N LYS A 137 -0.05 8.63 -16.33
CA LYS A 137 0.33 10.03 -16.51
C LYS A 137 1.83 10.21 -16.36
N VAL A 138 2.47 10.67 -17.43
CA VAL A 138 3.89 11.05 -17.48
C VAL A 138 4.08 12.49 -16.98
N ASP A 139 3.81 12.72 -15.70
CA ASP A 139 4.10 14.01 -15.07
C ASP A 139 5.58 14.03 -14.62
N PRO A 140 6.33 15.13 -14.76
CA PRO A 140 7.76 15.17 -14.41
C PRO A 140 8.05 14.73 -12.97
N GLY A 141 7.10 14.96 -12.05
CA GLY A 141 7.20 14.53 -10.64
C GLY A 141 6.89 13.05 -10.40
N THR A 142 5.99 12.43 -11.16
CA THR A 142 5.67 11.00 -11.06
C THR A 142 6.63 10.13 -11.86
N LEU A 143 7.28 10.68 -12.90
CA LEU A 143 8.27 9.97 -13.71
C LEU A 143 9.47 9.52 -12.88
N SER A 144 10.03 10.41 -12.04
CA SER A 144 11.16 10.06 -11.17
C SER A 144 10.79 8.92 -10.23
N ARG A 145 9.59 8.95 -9.63
CA ARG A 145 9.07 7.89 -8.77
C ARG A 145 8.81 6.59 -9.52
N LYS A 146 8.32 6.65 -10.76
CA LYS A 146 8.12 5.48 -11.64
C LYS A 146 9.46 4.83 -11.97
N VAL A 147 10.49 5.63 -12.27
CA VAL A 147 11.86 5.16 -12.51
C VAL A 147 12.47 4.56 -11.25
N THR A 148 12.40 5.25 -10.10
CA THR A 148 12.91 4.72 -8.83
C THR A 148 12.21 3.41 -8.46
N SER A 149 10.87 3.36 -8.56
CA SER A 149 10.10 2.14 -8.28
C SER A 149 10.46 1.01 -9.23
N PHE A 150 10.70 1.31 -10.51
CA PHE A 150 11.14 0.32 -11.49
C PHE A 150 12.53 -0.22 -11.14
N MET A 151 13.50 0.65 -10.86
CA MET A 151 14.89 0.28 -10.49
C MET A 151 14.94 -0.51 -9.19
N MET A 152 14.13 -0.16 -8.19
CA MET A 152 14.12 -0.77 -6.87
C MET A 152 13.40 -2.14 -6.84
N GLY A 153 12.96 -2.65 -7.98
CA GLY A 153 12.38 -3.99 -8.12
C GLY A 153 11.04 -4.06 -8.84
N GLY A 154 10.50 -2.94 -9.32
CA GLY A 154 9.29 -2.90 -10.15
C GLY A 154 9.45 -3.66 -11.46
N TRP A 155 10.65 -3.65 -12.07
CA TRP A 155 10.94 -4.44 -13.26
C TRP A 155 10.89 -5.97 -13.03
N TRP A 156 11.29 -6.40 -11.82
CA TRP A 156 11.26 -7.80 -11.41
C TRP A 156 9.86 -8.26 -11.05
N SER A 157 9.19 -7.50 -10.20
CA SER A 157 7.86 -7.83 -9.67
C SER A 157 6.70 -7.47 -10.60
N GLY A 158 6.93 -6.61 -11.59
CA GLY A 158 5.92 -6.09 -12.52
C GLY A 158 4.81 -5.28 -11.86
N VAL A 159 4.99 -4.85 -10.61
CA VAL A 159 3.97 -4.08 -9.90
C VAL A 159 3.91 -2.68 -10.50
N PRO A 160 2.77 -2.27 -11.09
CA PRO A 160 2.65 -0.94 -11.65
C PRO A 160 2.71 0.12 -10.55
N THR A 161 3.18 1.31 -10.90
CA THR A 161 2.99 2.48 -10.03
C THR A 161 1.50 2.81 -10.00
N VAL A 162 0.92 2.82 -8.81
CA VAL A 162 -0.50 3.07 -8.61
C VAL A 162 -0.73 4.31 -7.74
N SER A 163 -1.80 5.04 -8.03
CA SER A 163 -2.31 6.16 -7.23
C SER A 163 -3.68 5.85 -6.65
N TYR A 164 -4.03 6.56 -5.58
CA TYR A 164 -5.33 6.39 -4.91
C TYR A 164 -6.45 7.01 -5.73
N ASN A 165 -7.53 6.25 -5.95
CA ASN A 165 -8.72 6.74 -6.62
C ASN A 165 -9.64 7.49 -5.64
N SER A 166 -9.76 8.80 -5.79
CA SER A 166 -10.66 9.62 -4.96
C SER A 166 -12.15 9.34 -5.21
N ARG A 167 -12.51 8.74 -6.36
CA ARG A 167 -13.89 8.40 -6.72
C ARG A 167 -14.36 7.07 -6.13
N PHE A 168 -13.45 6.27 -5.57
CA PHE A 168 -13.75 4.95 -5.02
C PHE A 168 -15.00 4.96 -4.11
N LEU A 169 -15.04 5.87 -3.13
CA LEU A 169 -16.17 5.95 -2.19
C LEU A 169 -17.48 6.35 -2.88
N SER A 170 -17.43 7.27 -3.83
CA SER A 170 -18.61 7.72 -4.58
C SER A 170 -19.19 6.58 -5.42
N GLU A 171 -18.34 5.82 -6.11
CA GLU A 171 -18.75 4.68 -6.94
C GLU A 171 -19.37 3.54 -6.11
N VAL A 172 -18.82 3.28 -4.90
CA VAL A 172 -19.41 2.29 -3.99
C VAL A 172 -20.78 2.77 -3.47
N GLN A 173 -20.90 4.04 -3.09
CA GLN A 173 -22.15 4.62 -2.59
C GLN A 173 -23.27 4.69 -3.62
N GLU A 174 -22.92 4.85 -4.90
CA GLU A 174 -23.90 4.83 -6.00
C GLU A 174 -24.46 3.42 -6.23
N LYS A 175 -23.62 2.39 -6.11
CA LYS A 175 -24.00 1.00 -6.40
C LYS A 175 -24.60 0.26 -5.22
N PHE A 176 -24.19 0.59 -3.99
CA PHE A 176 -24.53 -0.19 -2.81
C PHE A 176 -25.13 0.66 -1.68
N PRO A 177 -26.23 0.20 -1.05
CA PRO A 177 -26.74 0.83 0.14
C PRO A 177 -25.80 0.57 1.34
N LYS A 178 -25.82 1.47 2.34
CA LYS A 178 -24.92 1.40 3.51
C LYS A 178 -25.13 0.17 4.40
N ASP A 179 -26.31 -0.42 4.34
CA ASP A 179 -26.65 -1.62 5.10
C ASP A 179 -26.37 -2.93 4.32
N ALA A 180 -25.85 -2.84 3.09
CA ALA A 180 -25.48 -4.01 2.29
C ALA A 180 -24.34 -4.82 2.92
N ASP A 181 -24.41 -6.13 2.75
CA ASP A 181 -23.34 -7.07 3.10
C ASP A 181 -22.28 -7.08 2.01
N LEU A 182 -21.15 -6.40 2.27
CA LEU A 182 -20.06 -6.26 1.31
C LEU A 182 -18.86 -7.10 1.72
N ILE A 183 -18.47 -8.03 0.85
CA ILE A 183 -17.22 -8.79 0.98
C ILE A 183 -16.15 -8.07 0.16
N LEU A 184 -15.05 -7.66 0.79
CA LEU A 184 -13.95 -6.99 0.13
C LEU A 184 -12.77 -7.94 -0.07
N ALA A 185 -12.32 -8.03 -1.31
CA ALA A 185 -11.16 -8.82 -1.68
C ALA A 185 -10.15 -8.00 -2.49
N CYS A 186 -8.87 -8.27 -2.24
CA CYS A 186 -7.78 -7.87 -3.14
C CYS A 186 -6.80 -9.05 -3.28
N GLN A 187 -5.65 -8.85 -3.93
CA GLN A 187 -4.69 -9.96 -4.08
C GLN A 187 -4.29 -10.56 -2.73
N LYS A 188 -3.63 -9.79 -1.84
CA LYS A 188 -3.06 -10.30 -0.57
C LYS A 188 -3.87 -9.92 0.69
N GLY A 189 -4.96 -9.18 0.54
CA GLY A 189 -5.83 -8.74 1.64
C GLY A 189 -5.55 -7.34 2.23
N LEU A 190 -4.36 -6.75 2.04
CA LEU A 190 -4.03 -5.44 2.66
C LEU A 190 -4.82 -4.26 2.06
N ARG A 191 -4.94 -4.21 0.73
CA ARG A 191 -5.69 -3.13 0.06
C ARG A 191 -7.18 -3.18 0.38
N SER A 192 -7.73 -4.38 0.54
CA SER A 192 -9.12 -4.57 0.95
C SER A 192 -9.34 -4.17 2.40
N LEU A 193 -8.37 -4.35 3.31
CA LEU A 193 -8.46 -3.82 4.67
C LEU A 193 -8.51 -2.29 4.70
N ALA A 194 -7.65 -1.63 3.92
CA ALA A 194 -7.69 -0.18 3.77
C ALA A 194 -9.06 0.27 3.22
N ALA A 195 -9.61 -0.44 2.23
CA ALA A 195 -10.94 -0.18 1.71
C ALA A 195 -12.04 -0.37 2.77
N CYS A 196 -11.98 -1.43 3.59
CA CYS A 196 -12.91 -1.66 4.69
C CYS A 196 -12.92 -0.48 5.68
N GLU A 197 -11.74 0.05 6.03
CA GLU A 197 -11.66 1.22 6.90
C GLU A 197 -12.35 2.44 6.27
N LEU A 198 -12.14 2.69 4.97
CA LEU A 198 -12.78 3.80 4.27
C LEU A 198 -14.30 3.67 4.23
N LEU A 199 -14.82 2.46 3.96
CA LEU A 199 -16.25 2.19 3.96
C LEU A 199 -16.85 2.26 5.37
N TYR A 200 -16.13 1.76 6.37
CA TYR A 200 -16.56 1.86 7.77
C TYR A 200 -16.73 3.33 8.18
N ASN A 201 -15.76 4.17 7.83
CA ASN A 201 -15.82 5.61 8.09
C ASN A 201 -16.96 6.31 7.30
N ALA A 202 -17.35 5.76 6.14
CA ALA A 202 -18.50 6.24 5.36
C ALA A 202 -19.88 5.78 5.91
N GLY A 203 -19.88 4.92 6.92
CA GLY A 203 -21.07 4.44 7.63
C GLY A 203 -21.58 3.06 7.18
N TYR A 204 -20.78 2.27 6.47
CA TYR A 204 -21.13 0.89 6.15
C TYR A 204 -20.99 0.00 7.39
N LYS A 205 -22.00 -0.83 7.64
CA LYS A 205 -22.07 -1.65 8.86
C LYS A 205 -21.60 -3.08 8.67
N ASN A 206 -21.90 -3.68 7.51
CA ASN A 206 -21.67 -5.09 7.24
C ASN A 206 -20.50 -5.27 6.27
N LEU A 207 -19.29 -5.18 6.81
CA LEU A 207 -18.05 -5.32 6.05
C LEU A 207 -17.37 -6.64 6.37
N PHE A 208 -17.07 -7.40 5.33
CA PHE A 208 -16.35 -8.67 5.42
C PHE A 208 -15.03 -8.56 4.68
N TRP A 209 -13.94 -8.93 5.33
CA TRP A 209 -12.60 -8.93 4.75
C TRP A 209 -12.13 -10.35 4.48
N VAL A 210 -11.68 -10.62 3.25
CA VAL A 210 -11.09 -11.91 2.88
C VAL A 210 -9.63 -11.99 3.35
N GLN A 211 -9.38 -12.84 4.34
CA GLN A 211 -8.05 -13.07 4.90
C GLN A 211 -7.13 -13.68 3.84
N GLY A 212 -5.93 -13.10 3.68
CA GLY A 212 -4.99 -13.52 2.64
C GLY A 212 -5.37 -13.10 1.22
N GLY A 213 -6.58 -12.55 1.02
CA GLY A 213 -7.10 -12.15 -0.28
C GLY A 213 -7.29 -13.32 -1.25
N LEU A 214 -7.31 -13.00 -2.54
CA LEU A 214 -7.45 -13.98 -3.63
C LEU A 214 -6.20 -14.87 -3.81
N ASP A 215 -5.07 -14.47 -3.24
CA ASP A 215 -3.82 -15.23 -3.22
C ASP A 215 -3.95 -16.56 -2.47
N ALA A 216 -4.76 -16.55 -1.42
CA ALA A 216 -5.01 -17.69 -0.53
C ALA A 216 -6.16 -18.58 -1.03
N ALA A 217 -6.96 -18.12 -1.99
CA ALA A 217 -8.12 -18.85 -2.51
C ALA A 217 -7.69 -20.02 -3.39
N GLU A 218 -8.21 -21.23 -3.13
CA GLU A 218 -8.07 -22.35 -4.07
C GLU A 218 -9.00 -22.17 -5.28
N GLU A 219 -8.77 -22.94 -6.35
CA GLU A 219 -9.55 -22.78 -7.60
C GLU A 219 -11.02 -23.20 -7.40
N GLU A 220 -11.28 -24.04 -6.41
CA GLU A 220 -12.57 -24.58 -6.04
C GLU A 220 -13.33 -23.68 -5.06
N ASP A 221 -12.62 -22.81 -4.32
CA ASP A 221 -13.21 -21.95 -3.29
C ASP A 221 -14.04 -20.82 -3.91
N LEU A 222 -13.57 -20.26 -5.03
CA LEU A 222 -14.18 -19.11 -5.69
C LEU A 222 -14.34 -19.39 -7.18
N ALA A 223 -15.55 -19.22 -7.70
CA ALA A 223 -15.81 -19.34 -9.12
C ALA A 223 -15.03 -18.26 -9.89
N ARG A 224 -14.03 -18.68 -10.66
CA ARG A 224 -13.13 -17.81 -11.42
C ARG A 224 -13.65 -17.53 -12.83
N GLU A 225 -13.41 -16.32 -13.30
CA GLU A 225 -13.50 -15.91 -14.70
C GLU A 225 -12.17 -15.27 -15.14
N GLY A 226 -11.82 -15.41 -16.42
CA GLY A 226 -10.61 -14.84 -17.02
C GLY A 226 -9.57 -15.89 -17.48
N PRO A 227 -8.43 -15.46 -18.03
CA PRO A 227 -7.40 -16.35 -18.56
C PRO A 227 -6.51 -17.04 -17.50
N GLN A 228 -6.19 -16.39 -16.37
CA GLN A 228 -5.20 -16.88 -15.39
C GLN A 228 -5.81 -17.27 -14.03
N PRO A 229 -5.27 -18.25 -13.27
CA PRO A 229 -5.67 -18.53 -11.90
C PRO A 229 -5.65 -17.28 -11.00
N LEU A 230 -6.60 -17.18 -10.06
CA LEU A 230 -6.72 -16.02 -9.14
C LEU A 230 -5.43 -15.78 -8.33
N LYS A 231 -4.71 -16.86 -7.98
CA LYS A 231 -3.41 -16.81 -7.28
C LYS A 231 -2.33 -16.09 -8.07
N PHE A 232 -2.36 -16.16 -9.40
CA PHE A 232 -1.32 -15.58 -10.25
C PHE A 232 -1.66 -14.20 -10.80
N ALA A 233 -2.90 -13.76 -10.62
CA ALA A 233 -3.38 -12.48 -11.16
C ALA A 233 -2.62 -11.26 -10.62
N GLY A 234 -2.04 -11.35 -9.41
CA GLY A 234 -1.23 -10.28 -8.82
C GLY A 234 0.28 -10.39 -9.06
N ILE A 235 0.73 -11.41 -9.78
CA ILE A 235 2.14 -11.59 -10.14
C ILE A 235 2.38 -10.89 -11.48
N GLY A 236 3.55 -10.27 -11.66
CA GLY A 236 3.90 -9.57 -12.89
C GLY A 236 5.39 -9.59 -13.20
N GLY A 237 5.74 -8.99 -14.35
CA GLY A 237 7.11 -8.69 -14.73
C GLY A 237 7.95 -9.93 -15.02
N LEU A 238 9.28 -9.79 -14.87
CA LEU A 238 10.21 -10.89 -15.11
C LEU A 238 9.99 -12.07 -14.14
N SER A 239 9.50 -11.81 -12.92
CA SER A 239 9.21 -12.87 -11.96
C SER A 239 8.11 -13.83 -12.42
N GLU A 240 7.07 -13.30 -13.09
CA GLU A 240 6.01 -14.10 -13.72
C GLU A 240 6.58 -14.96 -14.85
N PHE A 241 7.38 -14.34 -15.72
CA PHE A 241 8.00 -15.02 -16.87
C PHE A 241 8.95 -16.13 -16.43
N LEU A 242 9.78 -15.91 -15.40
CA LEU A 242 10.74 -16.91 -14.94
C LEU A 242 10.11 -17.99 -14.06
N GLY A 243 8.86 -17.81 -13.60
CA GLY A 243 8.25 -18.77 -12.68
C GLY A 243 8.89 -18.75 -11.29
N TRP A 244 9.55 -17.64 -10.91
CA TRP A 244 10.41 -17.58 -9.72
C TRP A 244 9.61 -17.49 -8.41
N THR A 245 8.35 -17.04 -8.47
CA THR A 245 7.55 -16.82 -7.27
C THR A 245 7.18 -18.12 -6.55
N ASP A 246 7.04 -18.06 -5.22
CA ASP A 246 6.72 -19.23 -4.39
C ASP A 246 5.43 -19.91 -4.84
N GLN A 247 4.43 -19.15 -5.27
CA GLN A 247 3.15 -19.69 -5.74
C GLN A 247 3.31 -20.45 -7.06
N GLN A 248 4.09 -19.93 -8.01
CA GLN A 248 4.35 -20.61 -9.28
C GLN A 248 5.19 -21.88 -9.06
N ARG A 249 6.10 -21.86 -8.10
CA ARG A 249 6.89 -23.04 -7.71
C ARG A 249 6.04 -24.11 -7.05
N VAL A 250 5.10 -23.73 -6.18
CA VAL A 250 4.16 -24.66 -5.54
C VAL A 250 3.22 -25.28 -6.57
N ALA A 251 2.70 -24.50 -7.52
CA ALA A 251 1.88 -25.03 -8.60
C ALA A 251 2.71 -25.92 -9.54
N GLY A 252 3.89 -25.47 -9.95
CA GLY A 252 4.81 -26.23 -10.79
C GLY A 252 5.29 -27.54 -10.15
N ALA A 253 5.42 -27.58 -8.82
CA ALA A 253 5.74 -28.81 -8.09
C ALA A 253 4.63 -29.88 -8.22
N LYS A 254 3.36 -29.46 -8.37
CA LYS A 254 2.23 -30.38 -8.64
C LYS A 254 2.25 -30.92 -10.08
N GLU A 255 2.75 -30.14 -11.04
CA GLU A 255 2.86 -30.49 -12.46
C GLU A 255 4.08 -31.40 -12.78
N GLY A 256 4.96 -31.64 -11.80
CA GLY A 256 6.05 -32.60 -11.91
C GLY A 256 7.19 -32.18 -12.85
N TRP A 257 7.65 -33.10 -13.71
CA TRP A 257 8.85 -32.91 -14.54
C TRP A 257 8.69 -31.85 -15.63
N GLY A 258 7.47 -31.62 -16.14
CA GLY A 258 7.20 -30.64 -17.20
C GLY A 258 7.59 -29.21 -16.78
N TYR A 259 7.23 -28.83 -15.56
CA TYR A 259 7.58 -27.52 -15.02
C TYR A 259 9.09 -27.29 -14.93
N ARG A 260 9.85 -28.32 -14.53
CA ARG A 260 11.32 -28.23 -14.45
C ARG A 260 11.96 -28.01 -15.82
N LEU A 261 11.45 -28.67 -16.86
CA LEU A 261 11.93 -28.48 -18.24
C LEU A 261 11.60 -27.08 -18.75
N VAL A 262 10.38 -26.60 -18.54
CA VAL A 262 9.96 -25.25 -18.93
C VAL A 262 10.81 -24.19 -18.21
N TYR A 263 11.06 -24.38 -16.92
CA TYR A 263 11.93 -23.50 -16.14
C TYR A 263 13.37 -23.49 -16.66
N SER A 264 13.95 -24.68 -16.91
CA SER A 264 15.30 -24.80 -17.50
C SER A 264 15.39 -24.14 -18.88
N ALA A 265 14.38 -24.32 -19.74
CA ALA A 265 14.33 -23.67 -21.04
C ALA A 265 14.27 -22.14 -20.93
N ARG A 266 13.47 -21.61 -20.00
CA ARG A 266 13.40 -20.16 -19.72
C ARG A 266 14.75 -19.61 -19.25
N LEU A 267 15.45 -20.33 -18.36
CA LEU A 267 16.80 -19.94 -17.93
C LEU A 267 17.80 -19.91 -19.08
N ILE A 268 17.83 -20.96 -19.91
CA ILE A 268 18.70 -21.01 -21.10
C ILE A 268 18.40 -19.82 -22.04
N ALA A 269 17.12 -19.50 -22.25
CA ALA A 269 16.73 -18.34 -23.06
C ALA A 269 17.26 -17.01 -22.50
N VAL A 270 17.26 -16.83 -21.17
CA VAL A 270 17.86 -15.65 -20.52
C VAL A 270 19.36 -15.57 -20.77
N PHE A 271 20.08 -16.70 -20.64
CA PHE A 271 21.52 -16.73 -20.92
C PHE A 271 21.81 -16.38 -22.38
N LEU A 272 21.07 -16.97 -23.33
CA LEU A 272 21.23 -16.66 -24.75
C LEU A 272 20.93 -15.18 -25.06
N ALA A 273 19.91 -14.60 -24.42
CA ALA A 273 19.60 -13.19 -24.58
C ALA A 273 20.71 -12.28 -24.01
N ALA A 274 21.29 -12.65 -22.86
CA ALA A 274 22.41 -11.92 -22.26
C ALA A 274 23.66 -11.98 -23.15
N ASP A 275 23.98 -13.14 -23.71
CA ASP A 275 25.10 -13.31 -24.64
C ASP A 275 24.89 -12.49 -25.92
N ALA A 276 23.69 -12.52 -26.49
CA ALA A 276 23.33 -11.72 -27.66
C ALA A 276 23.46 -10.21 -27.38
N LEU A 277 23.01 -9.76 -26.20
CA LEU A 277 23.12 -8.37 -25.78
C LEU A 277 24.58 -7.95 -25.57
N PHE A 278 25.40 -8.83 -25.00
CA PHE A 278 26.84 -8.61 -24.82
C PHE A 278 27.56 -8.46 -26.17
N ILE A 279 27.29 -9.37 -27.12
CA ILE A 279 27.85 -9.31 -28.48
C ILE A 279 27.39 -8.03 -29.20
N GLY A 280 26.10 -7.68 -29.10
CA GLY A 280 25.55 -6.45 -29.66
C GLY A 280 26.19 -5.20 -29.09
N ALA A 281 26.42 -5.14 -27.78
CA ALA A 281 27.10 -4.03 -27.11
C ALA A 281 28.56 -3.88 -27.59
N GLN A 282 29.27 -4.99 -27.80
CA GLN A 282 30.63 -4.96 -28.36
C GLN A 282 30.65 -4.44 -29.80
N GLN A 283 29.70 -4.86 -30.63
CA GLN A 283 29.58 -4.36 -32.01
C GLN A 283 29.25 -2.87 -32.06
N LEU A 284 28.33 -2.41 -31.21
CA LEU A 284 27.98 -1.00 -31.10
C LEU A 284 29.17 -0.15 -30.61
N GLY A 285 29.94 -0.66 -29.65
CA GLY A 285 31.16 0.01 -29.16
C GLY A 285 32.19 0.23 -30.27
N ARG A 286 32.39 -0.78 -31.13
CA ARG A 286 33.27 -0.67 -32.30
C ARG A 286 32.74 0.37 -33.30
N TYR A 287 31.45 0.33 -33.61
CA TYR A 287 30.82 1.28 -34.52
C TYR A 287 30.90 2.74 -34.04
N ILE A 288 30.72 2.99 -32.75
CA ILE A 288 30.88 4.33 -32.16
C ILE A 288 32.34 4.80 -32.21
N GLN A 289 33.30 3.89 -32.03
CA GLN A 289 34.73 4.21 -32.18
C GLN A 289 35.06 4.61 -33.62
N ASP A 290 34.54 3.89 -34.61
CA ASP A 290 34.74 4.20 -36.03
C ASP A 290 34.15 5.57 -36.38
N LEU A 291 32.94 5.89 -35.91
CA LEU A 291 32.31 7.21 -36.11
C LEU A 291 33.04 8.37 -35.43
N ARG A 292 33.75 8.14 -34.32
CA ARG A 292 34.55 9.17 -33.64
C ARG A 292 35.92 9.39 -34.29
N SER A 293 36.39 8.42 -35.08
CA SER A 293 37.68 8.48 -35.76
C SER A 293 37.65 9.20 -37.11
N HIS A 294 36.46 9.52 -37.62
CA HIS A 294 36.20 10.38 -38.80
C HIS A 294 35.81 11.80 -38.38
#